data_AF-A0A6L6IWJ0-F1
#
_entry.id   AF-A0A6L6IWJ0-F1
#
_cell.length_a   1.000
_cell.length_b   1.000
_cell.length_c   1.000
_cell.angle_alpha   90.00
_cell.angle_beta   90.00
_cell.angle_gamma   90.00
#
_symmetry.space_group_name_H-M   'P 1'
#
loop_
_entity.id
_entity.type
_entity.pdbx_description
1 polymer ?
#
loop_
_entity_poly.entity_id
_entity_poly.type
_entity_poly.pdbx_seq_one_letter_code
_entity_poly.pdbx_strand_id
1 'polypeptide(L)'
;MSENGKRRGPVLIEMGTPEEPPRRSPGPVLDAPVMPETPPRPDEAARMDAPRQDERARRAPREAGGDIPSPADAPMIDDGLQAVLPEPRTMQLVQRLVGKGPSPMTRFFINTGVALFTFLLSVSALRYLSNLMNTYPLLGFVGFALMVLFCIAALGMAWREYRAWARFGAIDGINRAAGAAMASGDVKAAQDVVGKLEQLYRARPELEWGRGRLAQRKAEAYDAVTLISVAEAELLAPLDQQARREIEAAARTVAAATALIPLALADVIAALAANLRMIRRMAEIYGGRAGAVGGWRLARTVMTHLVATGAVAAGDDLIHTVAGGGILAKVSKRFGEGVVNGALTARVGIAAMEVCRPLPFVQQPRPTVGNLIARGLKGLFGDDAAK
;
A
#
# COMPACT_ATOMS: atom_id res chain seq x y z
N MET A 1 29.37 -56.08 -46.73
CA MET A 1 28.87 -56.41 -45.39
C MET A 1 28.26 -55.16 -44.78
N SER A 2 27.07 -55.32 -44.19
CA SER A 2 26.15 -54.41 -43.48
C SER A 2 26.85 -53.36 -42.58
N GLU A 3 26.28 -52.22 -42.15
CA GLU A 3 24.92 -51.84 -41.75
C GLU A 3 24.88 -50.29 -41.58
N ASN A 4 24.00 -49.55 -42.28
CA ASN A 4 22.77 -48.89 -41.82
C ASN A 4 22.89 -47.83 -40.69
N GLY A 5 22.50 -46.59 -41.01
CA GLY A 5 22.43 -45.45 -40.07
C GLY A 5 22.08 -44.13 -40.79
N LYS A 6 20.87 -44.04 -41.35
CA LYS A 6 20.38 -42.94 -42.21
C LYS A 6 20.18 -41.63 -41.43
N ARG A 7 20.81 -40.56 -41.91
CA ARG A 7 20.46 -39.15 -41.67
C ARG A 7 19.13 -38.80 -42.37
N ARG A 8 18.22 -38.07 -41.72
CA ARG A 8 17.10 -37.35 -42.37
C ARG A 8 16.85 -36.02 -41.64
N GLY A 9 16.78 -34.94 -42.43
CA GLY A 9 16.51 -33.57 -41.98
C GLY A 9 15.02 -33.33 -41.65
N PRO A 10 14.67 -32.10 -41.23
CA PRO A 10 13.34 -31.77 -40.77
C PRO A 10 12.36 -31.62 -41.93
N VAL A 11 11.19 -32.25 -41.80
CA VAL A 11 10.04 -32.15 -42.70
C VAL A 11 8.98 -31.29 -42.01
N LEU A 12 8.43 -30.33 -42.75
CA LEU A 12 7.29 -29.49 -42.40
C LEU A 12 6.12 -30.33 -41.88
N ILE A 13 5.54 -29.94 -40.74
CA ILE A 13 4.25 -30.44 -40.28
C ILE A 13 3.22 -29.33 -40.55
N GLU A 14 2.32 -29.59 -41.48
CA GLU A 14 1.14 -28.78 -41.76
C GLU A 14 0.21 -28.76 -40.53
N MET A 15 -0.29 -27.57 -40.18
CA MET A 15 -1.25 -27.37 -39.11
C MET A 15 -2.62 -27.91 -39.53
N GLY A 16 -3.04 -29.01 -38.88
CA GLY A 16 -4.44 -29.41 -38.82
C GLY A 16 -5.23 -28.45 -37.92
N THR A 17 -6.33 -27.93 -38.45
CA THR A 17 -7.34 -27.12 -37.76
C THR A 17 -7.92 -27.86 -36.54
N PRO A 18 -8.07 -27.22 -35.36
CA PRO A 18 -8.79 -27.81 -34.24
C PRO A 18 -10.31 -27.76 -34.48
N GLU A 19 -10.97 -28.91 -34.44
CA GLU A 19 -12.42 -29.06 -34.42
C GLU A 19 -13.05 -28.38 -33.18
N GLU A 20 -14.05 -27.55 -33.42
CA GLU A 20 -14.87 -26.85 -32.42
C GLU A 20 -16.00 -27.78 -31.91
N PRO A 21 -16.22 -27.91 -30.59
CA PRO A 21 -17.32 -28.74 -30.06
C PRO A 21 -18.69 -28.09 -30.35
N PRO A 22 -19.75 -28.88 -30.64
CA PRO A 22 -20.98 -28.36 -31.22
C PRO A 22 -21.81 -27.49 -30.25
N ARG A 23 -22.14 -26.29 -30.72
CA ARG A 23 -23.08 -25.34 -30.11
C ARG A 23 -24.51 -25.91 -30.16
N ARG A 24 -25.16 -26.01 -28.99
CA ARG A 24 -26.61 -26.27 -28.90
C ARG A 24 -27.36 -25.09 -29.53
N SER A 25 -28.07 -25.37 -30.62
CA SER A 25 -29.02 -24.43 -31.24
C SER A 25 -30.38 -24.49 -30.51
N PRO A 26 -31.13 -23.38 -30.45
CA PRO A 26 -32.42 -23.32 -29.77
C PRO A 26 -33.52 -24.00 -30.61
N GLY A 27 -34.26 -24.91 -29.99
CA GLY A 27 -35.46 -25.52 -30.58
C GLY A 27 -36.68 -24.58 -30.53
N PRO A 28 -37.69 -24.81 -31.38
CA PRO A 28 -38.71 -23.81 -31.73
C PRO A 28 -39.82 -23.68 -30.69
N VAL A 29 -40.35 -22.46 -30.58
CA VAL A 29 -41.59 -22.09 -29.89
C VAL A 29 -42.76 -22.79 -30.56
N LEU A 30 -43.56 -23.55 -29.80
CA LEU A 30 -44.81 -24.13 -30.24
C LEU A 30 -45.95 -23.63 -29.34
N ASP A 31 -46.98 -23.13 -30.03
CA ASP A 31 -48.15 -22.43 -29.53
C ASP A 31 -48.99 -23.25 -28.54
N ALA A 32 -49.49 -22.58 -27.50
CA ALA A 32 -50.51 -23.09 -26.62
C ALA A 32 -51.88 -23.14 -27.34
N PRO A 33 -52.63 -24.26 -27.31
CA PRO A 33 -53.99 -24.27 -27.81
C PRO A 33 -54.97 -23.72 -26.78
N VAL A 34 -55.86 -22.85 -27.25
CA VAL A 34 -56.97 -22.22 -26.52
C VAL A 34 -58.24 -23.10 -26.65
N MET A 35 -58.74 -23.56 -25.49
CA MET A 35 -60.16 -23.80 -25.07
C MET A 35 -60.94 -24.99 -25.70
N PRO A 36 -61.89 -25.63 -24.97
CA PRO A 36 -63.20 -25.04 -24.63
C PRO A 36 -63.71 -25.23 -23.18
N GLU A 37 -64.44 -24.23 -22.69
CA GLU A 37 -65.36 -24.36 -21.54
C GLU A 37 -66.38 -25.47 -21.80
N THR A 38 -66.65 -26.30 -20.78
CA THR A 38 -67.75 -27.28 -20.81
C THR A 38 -68.71 -26.99 -19.65
N PRO A 39 -70.03 -26.87 -19.90
CA PRO A 39 -71.02 -26.46 -18.90
C PRO A 39 -71.35 -27.58 -17.88
N PRO A 40 -71.88 -27.22 -16.68
CA PRO A 40 -72.33 -28.21 -15.72
C PRO A 40 -73.59 -28.93 -16.23
N ARG A 41 -73.63 -30.25 -16.04
CA ARG A 41 -74.79 -31.08 -16.35
C ARG A 41 -75.95 -30.78 -15.38
N PRO A 42 -77.19 -30.68 -15.87
CA PRO A 42 -78.38 -30.66 -15.03
C PRO A 42 -78.69 -32.09 -14.62
N ASP A 43 -78.80 -32.36 -13.32
CA ASP A 43 -79.62 -33.43 -12.72
C ASP A 43 -79.29 -33.52 -11.23
N GLU A 44 -79.82 -32.59 -10.44
CA GLU A 44 -80.29 -32.88 -9.07
C GLU A 44 -81.16 -31.71 -8.56
N ALA A 45 -82.13 -31.31 -9.40
CA ALA A 45 -83.33 -30.70 -8.88
C ALA A 45 -84.16 -31.81 -8.23
N ALA A 46 -84.24 -31.77 -6.90
CA ALA A 46 -85.23 -32.42 -6.02
C ALA A 46 -84.61 -33.25 -4.89
N ARG A 47 -84.02 -32.57 -3.90
CA ARG A 47 -84.17 -32.98 -2.49
C ARG A 47 -84.49 -31.74 -1.66
N MET A 48 -85.79 -31.47 -1.60
CA MET A 48 -86.42 -30.50 -0.72
C MET A 48 -86.35 -31.00 0.74
N ASP A 49 -86.28 -30.03 1.66
CA ASP A 49 -86.68 -30.08 3.07
C ASP A 49 -85.79 -30.81 4.09
N ALA A 50 -84.83 -30.06 4.66
CA ALA A 50 -84.51 -30.06 6.10
C ALA A 50 -83.61 -28.86 6.47
N PRO A 51 -83.82 -28.16 7.61
CA PRO A 51 -82.99 -27.02 7.99
C PRO A 51 -81.65 -27.50 8.52
N ARG A 52 -80.57 -27.34 7.75
CA ARG A 52 -79.20 -27.61 8.24
C ARG A 52 -78.66 -26.37 8.95
N GLN A 53 -78.29 -26.56 10.21
CA GLN A 53 -77.77 -25.56 11.13
C GLN A 53 -76.49 -24.90 10.60
N ASP A 54 -76.38 -23.58 10.77
CA ASP A 54 -75.21 -22.76 10.43
C ASP A 54 -74.09 -23.02 11.47
N GLU A 55 -73.39 -24.14 11.37
CA GLU A 55 -72.17 -24.39 12.16
C GLU A 55 -70.97 -23.70 11.50
N ARG A 56 -70.95 -22.36 11.53
CA ARG A 56 -69.70 -21.61 11.36
C ARG A 56 -68.87 -21.75 12.63
N ALA A 57 -68.22 -22.90 12.76
CA ALA A 57 -67.13 -23.07 13.70
C ALA A 57 -66.07 -22.00 13.41
N ARG A 58 -65.87 -21.08 14.36
CA ARG A 58 -64.75 -20.14 14.36
C ARG A 58 -63.47 -20.93 14.14
N ARG A 59 -62.76 -20.65 13.06
CA ARG A 59 -61.43 -21.19 12.80
C ARG A 59 -60.55 -20.83 13.99
N ALA A 60 -60.09 -21.84 14.74
CA ALA A 60 -59.15 -21.65 15.82
C ALA A 60 -57.84 -21.03 15.28
N PRO A 61 -57.14 -20.20 16.08
CA PRO A 61 -55.82 -19.70 15.69
C PRO A 61 -54.91 -20.89 15.40
N ARG A 62 -54.16 -20.84 14.29
CA ARG A 62 -53.15 -21.85 13.98
C ARG A 62 -52.18 -21.94 15.16
N GLU A 63 -52.15 -23.10 15.80
CA GLU A 63 -51.08 -23.48 16.71
C GLU A 63 -49.77 -23.50 15.91
N ALA A 64 -48.82 -22.67 16.33
CA ALA A 64 -47.47 -22.65 15.80
C ALA A 64 -46.77 -23.95 16.27
N GLY A 65 -46.89 -25.00 15.46
CA GLY A 65 -46.17 -26.25 15.61
C GLY A 65 -45.09 -26.38 14.55
N GLY A 66 -43.83 -26.39 14.99
CA GLY A 66 -42.68 -26.82 14.22
C GLY A 66 -41.69 -25.70 13.92
N ASP A 67 -40.56 -25.70 14.65
CA ASP A 67 -39.34 -24.98 14.30
C ASP A 67 -38.88 -25.39 12.90
N ILE A 68 -39.29 -24.63 11.88
CA ILE A 68 -38.62 -24.65 10.59
C ILE A 68 -37.49 -23.63 10.74
N PRO A 69 -36.20 -24.04 10.69
CA PRO A 69 -35.11 -23.09 10.86
C PRO A 69 -35.23 -21.97 9.83
N SER A 70 -35.36 -20.74 10.33
CA SER A 70 -35.38 -19.54 9.50
C SER A 70 -33.97 -19.31 8.94
N PRO A 71 -33.80 -18.71 7.74
CA PRO A 71 -32.50 -18.23 7.29
C PRO A 71 -31.82 -17.27 8.28
N ALA A 72 -32.59 -16.68 9.20
CA ALA A 72 -32.11 -15.85 10.29
C ALA A 72 -31.46 -16.65 11.45
N ASP A 73 -31.71 -17.96 11.54
CA ASP A 73 -31.19 -18.85 12.58
C ASP A 73 -29.95 -19.62 12.11
N ALA A 74 -29.46 -19.35 10.90
CA ALA A 74 -28.21 -19.90 10.43
C ALA A 74 -27.05 -19.36 11.30
N PRO A 75 -26.21 -20.23 11.89
CA PRO A 75 -25.00 -19.77 12.56
C PRO A 75 -24.13 -18.99 11.56
N MET A 76 -23.54 -17.88 12.00
CA MET A 76 -22.56 -17.14 11.19
C MET A 76 -21.52 -18.13 10.65
N ILE A 77 -21.32 -18.12 9.34
CA ILE A 77 -20.24 -18.87 8.69
C ILE A 77 -18.94 -18.29 9.24
N ASP A 78 -18.28 -19.06 10.09
CA ASP A 78 -16.95 -18.75 10.57
C ASP A 78 -15.97 -19.05 9.44
N ASP A 79 -15.77 -18.07 8.56
CA ASP A 79 -14.83 -18.13 7.44
C ASP A 79 -13.36 -18.13 7.91
N GLY A 80 -13.02 -18.75 9.05
CA GLY A 80 -11.66 -18.78 9.61
C GLY A 80 -11.00 -17.40 9.76
N LEU A 81 -11.78 -16.32 9.66
CA LEU A 81 -11.37 -14.92 9.62
C LEU A 81 -11.55 -14.26 10.98
N GLN A 82 -11.70 -15.07 12.03
CA GLN A 82 -11.42 -14.63 13.39
C GLN A 82 -9.99 -14.13 13.42
N ALA A 83 -9.88 -12.79 13.35
CA ALA A 83 -8.72 -12.07 13.80
C ALA A 83 -8.35 -12.67 15.14
N VAL A 84 -7.30 -13.49 15.15
CA VAL A 84 -6.64 -13.96 16.36
C VAL A 84 -6.17 -12.68 17.05
N LEU A 85 -7.01 -12.13 17.91
CA LEU A 85 -6.65 -11.04 18.78
C LEU A 85 -5.44 -11.57 19.55
N PRO A 86 -4.24 -10.99 19.34
CA PRO A 86 -3.04 -11.54 19.93
C PRO A 86 -3.22 -11.59 21.44
N GLU A 87 -2.94 -12.75 22.04
CA GLU A 87 -3.00 -12.90 23.49
C GLU A 87 -2.26 -11.73 24.16
N PRO A 88 -2.81 -11.14 25.24
CA PRO A 88 -2.25 -9.95 25.88
C PRO A 88 -0.78 -10.11 26.32
N ARG A 89 -0.27 -11.34 26.42
CA ARG A 89 1.13 -11.65 26.75
C ARG A 89 2.12 -11.39 25.60
N THR A 90 1.73 -11.63 24.34
CA THR A 90 2.61 -11.37 23.19
C THR A 90 2.72 -9.88 22.91
N MET A 91 1.63 -9.14 23.11
CA MET A 91 1.60 -7.67 23.00
C MET A 91 2.41 -6.99 24.12
N GLN A 92 2.42 -7.55 25.33
CA GLN A 92 3.28 -7.08 26.44
C GLN A 92 4.77 -7.36 26.23
N LEU A 93 5.13 -8.49 25.60
CA LEU A 93 6.52 -8.80 25.24
C LEU A 93 7.04 -7.86 24.16
N VAL A 94 6.24 -7.60 23.12
CA VAL A 94 6.59 -6.63 22.07
C VAL A 94 6.71 -5.22 22.65
N GLN A 95 5.82 -4.79 23.56
CA GLN A 95 5.94 -3.49 24.24
C GLN A 95 7.17 -3.36 25.16
N ARG A 96 7.70 -4.47 25.69
CA ARG A 96 8.93 -4.48 26.50
C ARG A 96 10.20 -4.50 25.65
N LEU A 97 10.14 -5.11 24.46
CA LEU A 97 11.25 -5.17 23.49
C LEU A 97 11.35 -3.89 22.64
N VAL A 98 10.22 -3.23 22.37
CA VAL A 98 10.15 -1.92 21.70
C VAL A 98 10.45 -0.85 22.76
N GLY A 99 11.73 -0.60 22.97
CA GLY A 99 12.21 0.37 23.96
C GLY A 99 11.57 1.75 23.78
N LYS A 100 11.14 2.34 24.91
CA LYS A 100 10.80 3.76 25.02
C LYS A 100 11.89 4.57 24.29
N GLY A 101 11.48 5.49 23.41
CA GLY A 101 12.41 6.35 22.68
C GLY A 101 13.42 7.04 23.61
N PRO A 102 14.51 7.63 23.06
CA PRO A 102 15.64 8.10 23.86
C PRO A 102 15.15 8.94 25.04
N SER A 103 15.58 8.54 26.25
CA SER A 103 15.16 9.15 27.51
C SER A 103 15.36 10.67 27.47
N PRO A 104 14.60 11.46 28.24
CA PRO A 104 14.82 12.91 28.30
C PRO A 104 16.27 13.25 28.66
N MET A 105 16.91 12.44 29.50
CA MET A 105 18.33 12.55 29.84
C MET A 105 19.24 12.28 28.63
N THR A 106 18.96 11.23 27.83
CA THR A 106 19.71 10.94 26.61
C THR A 106 19.59 12.07 25.59
N ARG A 107 18.39 12.65 25.43
CA ARG A 107 18.19 13.81 24.54
C ARG A 107 18.94 15.04 25.04
N PHE A 108 18.90 15.31 26.34
CA PHE A 108 19.65 16.40 26.95
C PHE A 108 21.15 16.20 26.76
N PHE A 109 21.69 15.00 27.03
CA PHE A 109 23.09 14.68 26.82
C PHE A 109 23.53 14.87 25.37
N ILE A 110 22.75 14.35 24.40
CA ILE A 110 23.04 14.52 22.97
C ILE A 110 22.98 16.01 22.58
N ASN A 111 21.94 16.73 22.98
CA ASN A 111 21.79 18.14 22.62
C ASN A 111 22.93 18.99 23.21
N THR A 112 23.28 18.77 24.48
CA THR A 112 24.40 19.46 25.14
C THR A 112 25.73 19.07 24.52
N GLY A 113 25.92 17.80 24.16
CA GLY A 113 27.12 17.33 23.45
C GLY A 113 27.28 17.97 22.06
N VAL A 114 26.20 18.03 21.27
CA VAL A 114 26.19 18.70 19.96
C VAL A 114 26.44 20.20 20.11
N ALA A 115 25.81 20.85 21.10
CA ALA A 115 26.02 22.26 21.38
C ALA A 115 27.48 22.56 21.79
N LEU A 116 28.04 21.78 22.71
CA LEU A 116 29.44 21.90 23.15
C LEU A 116 30.40 21.67 21.99
N PHE A 117 30.20 20.62 21.19
CA PHE A 117 31.04 20.34 20.04
C PHE A 117 31.00 21.48 19.00
N THR A 118 29.80 21.99 18.69
CA THR A 118 29.62 23.12 17.76
C THR A 118 30.29 24.38 18.30
N PHE A 119 30.19 24.65 19.61
CA PHE A 119 30.86 25.76 20.27
C PHE A 119 32.38 25.65 20.17
N LEU A 120 32.95 24.50 20.55
CA LEU A 120 34.39 24.26 20.49
C LEU A 120 34.94 24.38 19.06
N LEU A 121 34.21 23.83 18.08
CA LEU A 121 34.58 23.91 16.67
C LEU A 121 34.53 25.36 16.17
N SER A 122 33.51 26.12 16.56
CA SER A 122 33.40 27.55 16.22
C SER A 122 34.53 28.38 16.81
N VAL A 123 34.82 28.22 18.10
CA VAL A 123 35.92 28.93 18.78
C VAL A 123 37.28 28.55 18.16
N SER A 124 37.48 27.27 17.86
CA SER A 124 38.69 26.78 17.19
C SER A 124 38.86 27.41 15.81
N ALA A 125 37.80 27.44 15.00
CA ALA A 125 37.81 28.05 13.68
C ALA A 125 38.13 29.56 13.73
N LEU A 126 37.50 30.31 14.64
CA LEU A 126 37.75 31.74 14.82
C LEU A 126 39.18 32.01 15.26
N ARG A 127 39.72 31.20 16.19
CA ARG A 127 41.11 31.33 16.65
C ARG A 127 42.10 30.99 15.54
N TYR A 128 41.87 29.93 14.78
CA TYR A 128 42.69 29.57 13.62
C TYR A 128 42.72 30.71 12.60
N LEU A 129 41.56 31.27 12.28
CA LEU A 129 41.47 32.36 11.32
C LEU A 129 42.14 33.64 11.81
N SER A 130 41.96 33.98 13.09
CA SER A 130 42.62 35.14 13.72
C SER A 130 44.15 34.99 13.72
N ASN A 131 44.65 33.79 14.03
CA ASN A 131 46.08 33.49 13.98
C ASN A 131 46.61 33.57 12.54
N LEU A 132 45.85 33.07 11.56
CA LEU A 132 46.23 33.12 10.15
C LEU A 132 46.31 34.57 9.65
N MET A 133 45.39 35.44 10.06
CA MET A 133 45.42 36.87 9.72
C MET A 133 46.63 37.59 10.31
N ASN A 134 47.05 37.24 11.53
CA ASN A 134 48.21 37.86 12.18
C ASN A 134 49.54 37.40 11.58
N THR A 135 49.65 36.14 11.17
CA THR A 135 50.90 35.59 10.61
C THR A 135 51.03 35.85 9.10
N TYR A 136 49.94 35.67 8.34
CA TYR A 136 49.93 35.80 6.88
C TYR A 136 48.66 36.54 6.40
N PRO A 137 48.66 37.88 6.39
CA PRO A 137 47.46 38.69 6.17
C PRO A 137 46.69 38.36 4.87
N LEU A 138 47.39 38.19 3.74
CA LEU A 138 46.75 37.83 2.47
C LEU A 138 46.03 36.47 2.55
N LEU A 139 46.66 35.47 3.16
CA LEU A 139 46.08 34.13 3.30
C LEU A 139 44.92 34.13 4.30
N GLY A 140 44.99 34.99 5.31
CA GLY A 140 43.91 35.26 6.26
C GLY A 140 42.65 35.82 5.60
N PHE A 141 42.77 36.82 4.71
CA PHE A 141 41.62 37.34 3.95
C PHE A 141 40.97 36.28 3.06
N VAL A 142 41.78 35.46 2.40
CA VAL A 142 41.27 34.33 1.60
C VAL A 142 40.51 33.33 2.47
N GLY A 143 41.08 32.94 3.62
CA GLY A 143 40.42 32.05 4.58
C GLY A 143 39.12 32.63 5.12
N PHE A 144 39.07 33.94 5.40
CA PHE A 144 37.86 34.60 5.88
C PHE A 144 36.77 34.64 4.81
N ALA A 145 37.14 35.00 3.57
CA ALA A 145 36.20 34.98 2.45
C ALA A 145 35.62 33.58 2.21
N LEU A 146 36.46 32.54 2.26
CA LEU A 146 36.01 31.14 2.14
C LEU A 146 35.10 30.73 3.30
N MET A 147 35.40 31.13 4.54
CA MET A 147 34.55 30.86 5.70
C MET A 147 33.18 31.53 5.55
N VAL A 148 33.13 32.81 5.18
CA VAL A 148 31.87 33.53 4.94
C VAL A 148 31.06 32.88 3.83
N LEU A 149 31.72 32.53 2.72
CA LEU A 149 31.06 31.84 1.60
C LEU A 149 30.51 30.47 2.03
N PHE A 150 31.27 29.70 2.81
CA PHE A 150 30.82 28.44 3.38
C PHE A 150 29.61 28.63 4.32
N CYS A 151 29.62 29.64 5.19
CA CYS A 151 28.49 29.97 6.05
C CYS A 151 27.24 30.33 5.24
N ILE A 152 27.37 31.13 4.19
CA ILE A 152 26.26 31.47 3.28
C ILE A 152 25.72 30.22 2.59
N ALA A 153 26.61 29.36 2.07
CA ALA A 153 26.22 28.10 1.44
C ALA A 153 25.53 27.14 2.42
N ALA A 154 26.03 27.04 3.66
CA ALA A 154 25.44 26.25 4.73
C ALA A 154 24.06 26.77 5.15
N LEU A 155 23.89 28.10 5.29
CA LEU A 155 22.61 28.75 5.54
C LEU A 155 21.63 28.52 4.39
N GLY A 156 22.08 28.66 3.14
CA GLY A 156 21.27 28.36 1.96
C GLY A 156 20.82 26.90 1.91
N MET A 157 21.71 25.96 2.25
CA MET A 157 21.38 24.54 2.38
C MET A 157 20.36 24.30 3.50
N ALA A 158 20.57 24.87 4.68
CA ALA A 158 19.67 24.75 5.83
C ALA A 158 18.29 25.36 5.54
N TRP A 159 18.22 26.50 4.88
CA TRP A 159 16.97 27.14 4.47
C TRP A 159 16.21 26.30 3.44
N ARG A 160 16.93 25.77 2.44
CA ARG A 160 16.36 24.86 1.43
C ARG A 160 15.78 23.61 2.09
N GLU A 161 16.50 23.05 3.05
CA GLU A 161 16.09 21.87 3.82
C GLU A 161 14.88 22.17 4.70
N TYR A 162 14.87 23.29 5.42
CA TYR A 162 13.75 23.74 6.23
C TYR A 162 12.46 23.93 5.40
N ARG A 163 12.58 24.49 4.19
CA ARG A 163 11.44 24.59 3.27
C ARG A 163 10.93 23.22 2.82
N ALA A 164 11.80 22.23 2.64
CA ALA A 164 11.37 20.86 2.36
C ALA A 164 10.59 20.27 3.56
N TRP A 165 11.02 20.57 4.79
CA TRP A 165 10.34 20.10 6.01
C TRP A 165 8.94 20.71 6.22
N ALA A 166 8.79 22.02 5.98
CA ALA A 166 7.49 22.67 6.11
C ALA A 166 6.42 22.05 5.19
N ARG A 167 6.83 21.55 4.01
CA ARG A 167 5.94 20.84 3.08
C ARG A 167 5.49 19.48 3.61
N PHE A 168 6.35 18.71 4.28
CA PHE A 168 5.95 17.45 4.92
C PHE A 168 4.93 17.68 6.05
N GLY A 169 5.08 18.74 6.83
CA GLY A 169 4.08 19.12 7.84
C GLY A 169 2.71 19.44 7.22
N ALA A 170 2.70 20.06 6.03
CA ALA A 170 1.46 20.34 5.31
C ALA A 170 0.75 19.06 4.85
N ILE A 171 1.49 18.05 4.36
CA ILE A 171 0.93 16.75 3.93
C ILE A 171 0.25 16.02 5.08
N ASP A 172 0.91 15.97 6.23
CA ASP A 172 0.38 15.35 7.44
C ASP A 172 -0.89 16.08 7.95
N GLY A 173 -0.94 17.41 7.77
CA GLY A 173 -2.16 18.19 7.99
C GLY A 173 -3.29 17.86 7.02
N ILE A 174 -2.98 17.65 5.72
CA ILE A 174 -3.96 17.26 4.70
C ILE A 174 -4.53 15.87 5.01
N ASN A 175 -3.69 14.90 5.39
CA ASN A 175 -4.12 13.54 5.70
C ASN A 175 -5.11 13.51 6.88
N ARG A 176 -4.78 14.19 7.98
CA ARG A 176 -5.70 14.33 9.12
C ARG A 176 -7.00 15.04 8.77
N ALA A 177 -6.93 16.12 7.99
CA ALA A 177 -8.11 16.85 7.55
C ALA A 177 -9.00 15.99 6.63
N ALA A 178 -8.41 15.18 5.75
CA ALA A 178 -9.12 14.23 4.90
C ALA A 178 -9.87 13.18 5.73
N GLY A 179 -9.19 12.57 6.70
CA GLY A 179 -9.81 11.60 7.61
C GLY A 179 -10.97 12.21 8.42
N ALA A 180 -10.80 13.43 8.91
CA ALA A 180 -11.86 14.15 9.63
C ALA A 180 -13.05 14.53 8.74
N ALA A 181 -12.79 14.97 7.50
CA ALA A 181 -13.83 15.30 6.52
C ALA A 181 -14.65 14.06 6.14
N MET A 182 -13.98 12.91 5.94
CA MET A 182 -14.67 11.64 5.67
C MET A 182 -15.51 11.16 6.85
N ALA A 183 -14.98 11.26 8.08
CA ALA A 183 -15.69 10.82 9.28
C ALA A 183 -16.91 11.70 9.62
N SER A 184 -16.84 13.00 9.32
CA SER A 184 -17.92 13.95 9.55
C SER A 184 -18.92 14.04 8.39
N GLY A 185 -18.55 13.58 7.19
CA GLY A 185 -19.35 13.75 5.97
C GLY A 185 -19.41 15.18 5.45
N ASP A 186 -18.57 16.09 5.95
CA ASP A 186 -18.59 17.50 5.57
C ASP A 186 -17.95 17.72 4.19
N VAL A 187 -18.80 18.04 3.21
CA VAL A 187 -18.40 18.29 1.82
C VAL A 187 -17.52 19.54 1.71
N LYS A 188 -17.72 20.58 2.54
CA LYS A 188 -16.88 21.79 2.51
C LYS A 188 -15.48 21.48 3.01
N ALA A 189 -15.37 20.72 4.10
CA ALA A 189 -14.08 20.25 4.59
C ALA A 189 -13.36 19.38 3.55
N ALA A 190 -14.09 18.53 2.82
CA ALA A 190 -13.53 17.75 1.71
C ALA A 190 -13.05 18.63 0.54
N GLN A 191 -13.82 19.67 0.16
CA GLN A 191 -13.41 20.65 -0.85
C GLN A 191 -12.12 21.38 -0.45
N ASP A 192 -11.97 21.77 0.82
CA ASP A 192 -10.75 22.39 1.33
C ASP A 192 -9.55 21.45 1.27
N VAL A 193 -9.75 20.15 1.56
CA VAL A 193 -8.73 19.12 1.43
C VAL A 193 -8.30 18.97 -0.03
N VAL A 194 -9.25 18.88 -0.96
CA VAL A 194 -8.95 18.79 -2.40
C VAL A 194 -8.23 20.05 -2.91
N GLY A 195 -8.65 21.24 -2.48
CA GLY A 195 -7.99 22.50 -2.84
C GLY A 195 -6.54 22.58 -2.35
N LYS A 196 -6.27 22.15 -1.11
CA LYS A 196 -4.90 22.03 -0.58
C LYS A 196 -4.06 21.04 -1.38
N LEU A 197 -4.66 19.94 -1.85
CA LEU A 197 -4.00 18.94 -2.68
C LEU A 197 -3.68 19.48 -4.09
N GLU A 198 -4.61 20.18 -4.71
CA GLU A 198 -4.40 20.89 -5.99
C GLU A 198 -3.26 21.91 -5.87
N GLN A 199 -3.21 22.66 -4.76
CA GLN A 199 -2.14 23.62 -4.49
C GLN A 199 -0.78 22.93 -4.27
N LEU A 200 -0.76 21.83 -3.52
CA LEU A 200 0.46 21.06 -3.24
C LEU A 200 1.12 20.56 -4.54
N TYR A 201 0.30 20.09 -5.49
CA TYR A 201 0.75 19.50 -6.76
C TYR A 201 0.74 20.44 -7.96
N ARG A 202 0.36 21.72 -7.79
CA ARG A 202 0.31 22.72 -8.87
C ARG A 202 1.61 22.83 -9.67
N ALA A 203 2.75 22.71 -9.01
CA ALA A 203 4.07 22.87 -9.62
C ALA A 203 4.61 21.58 -10.29
N ARG A 204 3.82 20.51 -10.38
CA ARG A 204 4.24 19.24 -11.01
C ARG A 204 3.62 19.09 -12.41
N PRO A 205 4.41 19.15 -13.48
CA PRO A 205 3.90 19.01 -14.85
C PRO A 205 3.35 17.60 -15.11
N GLU A 206 3.94 16.57 -14.51
CA GLU A 206 3.50 15.16 -14.63
C GLU A 206 2.04 14.94 -14.18
N LEU A 207 1.51 15.79 -13.30
CA LEU A 207 0.15 15.69 -12.75
C LEU A 207 -0.83 16.64 -13.45
N GLU A 208 -0.42 17.35 -14.50
CA GLU A 208 -1.29 18.31 -15.20
C GLU A 208 -2.56 17.66 -15.72
N TRP A 209 -2.44 16.47 -16.33
CA TRP A 209 -3.56 15.70 -16.84
C TRP A 209 -4.51 15.24 -15.72
N GLY A 210 -3.97 14.71 -14.63
CA GLY A 210 -4.76 14.31 -13.45
C GLY A 210 -5.48 15.49 -12.79
N ARG A 211 -4.83 16.66 -12.72
CA ARG A 211 -5.47 17.90 -12.24
C ARG A 211 -6.60 18.36 -13.16
N GLY A 212 -6.43 18.25 -14.47
CA GLY A 212 -7.48 18.57 -15.44
C GLY A 212 -8.72 17.68 -15.26
N ARG A 213 -8.52 16.36 -15.14
CA ARG A 213 -9.60 15.41 -14.90
C ARG A 213 -10.28 15.60 -13.55
N LEU A 214 -9.52 15.86 -12.50
CA LEU A 214 -10.07 16.20 -11.19
C LEU A 214 -10.93 17.47 -11.25
N ALA A 215 -10.48 18.51 -11.95
CA ALA A 215 -11.23 19.75 -12.09
C ALA A 215 -12.58 19.55 -12.81
N GLN A 216 -12.65 18.62 -13.76
CA GLN A 216 -13.89 18.24 -14.44
C GLN A 216 -14.81 17.42 -13.52
N ARG A 217 -14.26 16.39 -12.86
CA ARG A 217 -15.04 15.42 -12.08
C ARG A 217 -15.42 15.88 -10.67
N LYS A 218 -14.71 16.84 -10.09
CA LYS A 218 -15.02 17.32 -8.73
C LYS A 218 -16.40 17.96 -8.62
N ALA A 219 -16.94 18.49 -9.72
CA ALA A 219 -18.30 19.03 -9.77
C ALA A 219 -19.39 17.95 -9.72
N GLU A 220 -19.05 16.70 -10.04
CA GLU A 220 -19.97 15.56 -10.04
C GLU A 220 -20.01 14.85 -8.68
N ALA A 221 -19.10 15.19 -7.75
CA ALA A 221 -19.04 14.58 -6.43
C ALA A 221 -19.91 15.33 -5.41
N TYR A 222 -20.95 14.68 -4.91
CA TYR A 222 -21.95 15.27 -4.01
C TYR A 222 -21.69 15.00 -2.52
N ASP A 223 -20.80 14.07 -2.20
CA ASP A 223 -20.43 13.69 -0.83
C ASP A 223 -18.90 13.78 -0.61
N ALA A 224 -18.52 13.92 0.66
CA ALA A 224 -17.12 14.07 1.07
C ALA A 224 -16.25 12.87 0.66
N VAL A 225 -16.78 11.66 0.76
CA VAL A 225 -16.05 10.42 0.47
C VAL A 225 -15.80 10.30 -1.03
N THR A 226 -16.84 10.49 -1.87
CA THR A 226 -16.66 10.47 -3.32
C THR A 226 -15.69 11.55 -3.78
N LEU A 227 -15.80 12.78 -3.28
CA LEU A 227 -14.90 13.86 -3.68
C LEU A 227 -13.43 13.53 -3.38
N ILE A 228 -13.15 12.98 -2.18
CA ILE A 228 -11.80 12.55 -1.79
C ILE A 228 -11.36 11.34 -2.64
N SER A 229 -12.26 10.40 -2.95
CA SER A 229 -11.94 9.23 -3.77
C SER A 229 -11.61 9.59 -5.23
N VAL A 230 -12.29 10.59 -5.79
CA VAL A 230 -11.97 11.12 -7.12
C VAL A 230 -10.60 11.81 -7.08
N ALA A 231 -10.32 12.63 -6.07
CA ALA A 231 -9.00 13.23 -5.91
C ALA A 231 -7.88 12.18 -5.76
N GLU A 232 -8.14 11.11 -5.01
CA GLU A 232 -7.24 9.97 -4.85
C GLU A 232 -6.97 9.27 -6.20
N ALA A 233 -8.02 8.91 -6.94
CA ALA A 233 -7.89 8.19 -8.19
C ALA A 233 -7.19 9.01 -9.28
N GLU A 234 -7.46 10.31 -9.37
CA GLU A 234 -6.95 11.16 -10.44
C GLU A 234 -5.52 11.68 -10.17
N LEU A 235 -5.18 11.96 -8.90
CA LEU A 235 -3.87 12.54 -8.55
C LEU A 235 -2.89 11.54 -7.95
N LEU A 236 -3.35 10.60 -7.11
CA LEU A 236 -2.44 9.71 -6.37
C LEU A 236 -2.15 8.42 -7.10
N ALA A 237 -3.05 7.89 -7.93
CA ALA A 237 -2.83 6.65 -8.68
C ALA A 237 -1.47 6.58 -9.44
N PRO A 238 -1.06 7.60 -10.23
CA PRO A 238 0.25 7.56 -10.90
C PRO A 238 1.43 7.62 -9.92
N LEU A 239 1.28 8.33 -8.79
CA LEU A 239 2.31 8.43 -7.75
C LEU A 239 2.43 7.11 -6.98
N ASP A 240 1.30 6.49 -6.64
CA ASP A 240 1.21 5.19 -5.98
C ASP A 240 1.91 4.11 -6.85
N GLN A 241 1.76 4.17 -8.18
CA GLN A 241 2.47 3.25 -9.08
C GLN A 241 3.99 3.46 -9.09
N GLN A 242 4.45 4.72 -9.14
CA GLN A 242 5.89 5.03 -9.03
C GLN A 242 6.45 4.52 -7.70
N ALA A 243 5.72 4.75 -6.60
CA ALA A 243 6.11 4.31 -5.27
C ALA A 243 6.21 2.78 -5.17
N ARG A 244 5.25 2.04 -5.75
CA ARG A 244 5.31 0.56 -5.82
C ARG A 244 6.56 0.06 -6.54
N ARG A 245 6.92 0.66 -7.69
CA ARG A 245 8.11 0.28 -8.46
C ARG A 245 9.41 0.47 -7.66
N GLU A 246 9.50 1.55 -6.90
CA GLU A 246 10.65 1.82 -6.03
C GLU A 246 10.74 0.81 -4.87
N ILE A 247 9.61 0.42 -4.29
CA ILE A 247 9.57 -0.62 -3.24
C ILE A 247 9.99 -1.97 -3.82
N GLU A 248 9.49 -2.33 -5.01
CA GLU A 248 9.87 -3.55 -5.74
C GLU A 248 11.38 -3.58 -6.03
N ALA A 249 11.95 -2.46 -6.50
CA ALA A 249 13.39 -2.33 -6.79
C ALA A 249 14.25 -2.43 -5.52
N ALA A 250 13.82 -1.82 -4.41
CA ALA A 250 14.52 -1.90 -3.14
C ALA A 250 14.48 -3.34 -2.60
N ALA A 251 13.30 -3.96 -2.55
CA ALA A 251 13.13 -5.35 -2.11
C ALA A 251 13.99 -6.32 -2.93
N ARG A 252 14.03 -6.14 -4.25
CA ARG A 252 14.90 -6.89 -5.16
C ARG A 252 16.37 -6.74 -4.80
N THR A 253 16.83 -5.50 -4.60
CA THR A 253 18.23 -5.19 -4.29
C THR A 253 18.66 -5.86 -2.99
N VAL A 254 17.81 -5.80 -1.95
CA VAL A 254 18.09 -6.40 -0.64
C VAL A 254 18.08 -7.93 -0.71
N ALA A 255 17.12 -8.51 -1.44
CA ALA A 255 17.06 -9.96 -1.64
C ALA A 255 18.29 -10.48 -2.40
N ALA A 256 18.67 -9.79 -3.49
CA ALA A 256 19.84 -10.14 -4.29
C ALA A 256 21.14 -9.96 -3.50
N ALA A 257 21.29 -8.88 -2.73
CA ALA A 257 22.47 -8.64 -1.89
C ALA A 257 22.66 -9.77 -0.87
N THR A 258 21.58 -10.20 -0.22
CA THR A 258 21.61 -11.31 0.76
C THR A 258 21.94 -12.65 0.09
N ALA A 259 21.40 -12.89 -1.11
CA ALA A 259 21.62 -14.15 -1.83
C ALA A 259 23.04 -14.27 -2.43
N LEU A 260 23.62 -13.15 -2.89
CA LEU A 260 24.87 -13.13 -3.67
C LEU A 260 26.11 -12.75 -2.87
N ILE A 261 25.98 -11.93 -1.81
CA ILE A 261 27.14 -11.37 -1.09
C ILE A 261 27.35 -12.15 0.22
N PRO A 262 28.40 -13.00 0.32
CA PRO A 262 28.68 -13.78 1.52
C PRO A 262 29.37 -12.98 2.64
N LEU A 263 29.19 -11.65 2.68
CA LEU A 263 29.74 -10.79 3.72
C LEU A 263 28.60 -10.29 4.61
N ALA A 264 28.51 -10.83 5.83
CA ALA A 264 27.46 -10.55 6.81
C ALA A 264 27.37 -9.10 7.32
N LEU A 265 28.29 -8.23 6.92
CA LEU A 265 28.22 -6.79 7.16
C LEU A 265 27.80 -6.02 5.90
N ALA A 266 28.17 -6.52 4.72
CA ALA A 266 27.90 -5.85 3.46
C ALA A 266 26.41 -5.92 3.10
N ASP A 267 25.75 -7.05 3.40
CA ASP A 267 24.31 -7.24 3.25
C ASP A 267 23.51 -6.28 4.15
N VAL A 268 23.88 -6.13 5.42
CA VAL A 268 23.24 -5.22 6.37
C VAL A 268 23.40 -3.77 5.93
N ILE A 269 24.61 -3.38 5.52
CA ILE A 269 24.88 -2.02 5.02
C ILE A 269 24.12 -1.77 3.71
N ALA A 270 24.10 -2.74 2.78
CA ALA A 270 23.37 -2.63 1.52
C ALA A 270 21.85 -2.51 1.77
N ALA A 271 21.32 -3.31 2.69
CA ALA A 271 19.91 -3.25 3.09
C ALA A 271 19.55 -1.90 3.73
N LEU A 272 20.38 -1.41 4.66
CA LEU A 272 20.19 -0.10 5.28
C LEU A 272 20.24 1.03 4.23
N ALA A 273 21.25 1.02 3.36
CA ALA A 273 21.39 2.02 2.31
C ALA A 273 20.22 1.99 1.32
N ALA A 274 19.76 0.79 0.92
CA ALA A 274 18.59 0.63 0.06
C ALA A 274 17.32 1.17 0.73
N ASN A 275 17.10 0.85 2.01
CA ASN A 275 15.94 1.30 2.78
C ASN A 275 15.93 2.82 2.96
N LEU A 276 17.06 3.43 3.32
CA LEU A 276 17.16 4.90 3.46
C LEU A 276 16.95 5.61 2.12
N ARG A 277 17.50 5.07 1.02
CA ARG A 277 17.29 5.60 -0.33
C ARG A 277 15.83 5.49 -0.75
N MET A 278 15.20 4.33 -0.51
CA MET A 278 13.78 4.09 -0.78
C MET A 278 12.90 5.08 -0.02
N ILE A 279 13.12 5.27 1.29
CA ILE A 279 12.34 6.20 2.11
C ILE A 279 12.48 7.64 1.60
N ARG A 280 13.71 8.08 1.27
CA ARG A 280 13.92 9.40 0.66
C ARG A 280 13.16 9.53 -0.65
N ARG A 281 13.16 8.49 -1.47
CA ARG A 281 12.46 8.47 -2.75
C ARG A 281 10.93 8.49 -2.59
N MET A 282 10.37 7.80 -1.58
CA MET A 282 8.94 7.90 -1.24
C MET A 282 8.57 9.34 -0.90
N ALA A 283 9.42 9.99 -0.10
CA ALA A 283 9.28 11.39 0.28
C ALA A 283 9.28 12.31 -0.97
N GLU A 284 10.16 12.03 -1.94
CA GLU A 284 10.22 12.74 -3.22
C GLU A 284 8.95 12.54 -4.07
N ILE A 285 8.46 11.29 -4.16
CA ILE A 285 7.28 10.93 -4.95
C ILE A 285 6.05 11.66 -4.43
N TYR A 286 5.75 11.62 -3.13
CA TYR A 286 4.55 12.25 -2.57
C TYR A 286 4.75 13.73 -2.20
N GLY A 287 5.83 14.07 -1.51
CA GLY A 287 6.02 15.40 -0.94
C GLY A 287 6.82 16.41 -1.77
N GLY A 288 7.49 15.95 -2.83
CA GLY A 288 8.38 16.76 -3.66
C GLY A 288 9.81 16.71 -3.15
N ARG A 289 10.70 17.56 -3.69
CA ARG A 289 12.15 17.53 -3.42
C ARG A 289 12.46 17.34 -1.93
N ALA A 290 12.80 16.10 -1.56
CA ALA A 290 13.17 15.76 -0.19
C ALA A 290 14.65 16.05 0.00
N GLY A 291 14.94 16.85 1.01
CA GLY A 291 16.30 17.08 1.45
C GLY A 291 16.82 15.89 2.29
N ALA A 292 18.15 15.82 2.47
CA ALA A 292 18.80 14.67 3.12
C ALA A 292 18.40 14.52 4.60
N VAL A 293 18.12 15.62 5.29
CA VAL A 293 17.76 15.62 6.71
C VAL A 293 16.28 15.26 6.92
N GLY A 294 15.40 15.65 5.98
CA GLY A 294 14.00 15.25 5.95
C GLY A 294 13.83 13.73 5.86
N GLY A 295 14.71 13.06 5.10
CA GLY A 295 14.73 11.59 4.97
C GLY A 295 14.96 10.86 6.30
N TRP A 296 15.82 11.39 7.18
CA TRP A 296 16.11 10.75 8.47
C TRP A 296 14.93 10.82 9.45
N ARG A 297 14.26 11.98 9.53
CA ARG A 297 13.04 12.12 10.34
C ARG A 297 11.93 11.22 9.81
N LEU A 298 11.76 11.19 8.48
CA LEU A 298 10.77 10.31 7.86
C LEU A 298 11.06 8.85 8.17
N ALA A 299 12.32 8.40 8.05
CA ALA A 299 12.71 7.05 8.43
C ALA A 299 12.33 6.74 9.89
N ARG A 300 12.57 7.67 10.82
CA ARG A 300 12.11 7.53 12.21
C ARG A 300 10.59 7.43 12.32
N THR A 301 9.84 8.24 11.59
CA THR A 301 8.37 8.19 11.58
C THR A 301 7.85 6.87 11.04
N VAL A 302 8.43 6.38 9.94
CA VAL A 302 8.09 5.08 9.33
C VAL A 302 8.37 3.94 10.31
N MET A 303 9.52 3.96 10.97
CA MET A 303 9.83 2.97 12.02
C MET A 303 8.82 3.04 13.17
N THR A 304 8.43 4.25 13.60
CA THR A 304 7.40 4.43 14.64
C THR A 304 6.05 3.90 14.18
N HIS A 305 5.67 4.17 12.93
CA HIS A 305 4.43 3.71 12.32
C HIS A 305 4.39 2.19 12.26
N LEU A 306 5.46 1.56 11.75
CA LEU A 306 5.59 0.10 11.66
C LEU A 306 5.45 -0.59 13.04
N VAL A 307 6.00 0.04 14.07
CA VAL A 307 5.85 -0.41 15.45
C VAL A 307 4.40 -0.25 15.93
N ALA A 308 3.77 0.89 15.64
CA ALA A 308 2.42 1.21 16.08
C ALA A 308 1.33 0.42 15.37
N THR A 309 1.47 0.18 14.06
CA THR A 309 0.54 -0.62 13.23
C THR A 309 0.79 -2.12 13.35
N GLY A 310 1.73 -2.52 14.21
CA GLY A 310 1.95 -3.90 14.62
C GLY A 310 2.88 -4.64 13.67
N ALA A 311 4.09 -4.93 14.15
CA ALA A 311 5.01 -5.88 13.52
C ALA A 311 4.39 -7.28 13.29
N VAL A 312 3.27 -7.60 13.94
CA VAL A 312 2.60 -8.92 13.88
C VAL A 312 1.59 -9.06 12.72
N ALA A 313 0.92 -7.99 12.29
CA ALA A 313 -0.09 -8.06 11.22
C ALA A 313 0.49 -8.47 9.84
N ALA A 314 1.82 -8.48 9.67
CA ALA A 314 2.47 -8.98 8.46
C ALA A 314 3.30 -10.25 8.65
N GLY A 315 3.11 -10.97 9.76
CA GLY A 315 3.44 -12.40 9.76
C GLY A 315 2.53 -13.16 8.79
N ASP A 316 1.25 -12.80 8.77
CA ASP A 316 0.20 -13.52 8.03
C ASP A 316 0.39 -13.47 6.50
N ASP A 317 0.62 -12.26 5.95
CA ASP A 317 0.92 -12.06 4.52
C ASP A 317 2.18 -12.82 4.05
N LEU A 318 3.19 -12.91 4.93
CA LEU A 318 4.44 -13.63 4.64
C LEU A 318 4.23 -15.14 4.71
N ILE A 319 3.45 -15.63 5.68
CA ILE A 319 3.14 -17.05 5.84
C ILE A 319 2.42 -17.56 4.59
N HIS A 320 1.39 -16.85 4.11
CA HIS A 320 0.67 -17.25 2.89
C HIS A 320 1.56 -17.23 1.63
N THR A 321 2.44 -16.22 1.49
CA THR A 321 3.34 -16.11 0.32
C THR A 321 4.46 -17.16 0.34
N VAL A 322 4.99 -17.49 1.51
CA VAL A 322 6.04 -18.50 1.67
C VAL A 322 5.47 -19.93 1.57
N ALA A 323 4.24 -20.16 2.03
CA ALA A 323 3.57 -21.47 1.92
C ALA A 323 3.10 -21.79 0.49
N GLY A 324 2.65 -20.81 -0.30
CA GLY A 324 2.18 -21.01 -1.68
C GLY A 324 3.28 -21.17 -2.74
N GLY A 325 4.54 -20.84 -2.42
CA GLY A 325 5.68 -20.83 -3.36
C GLY A 325 6.70 -21.97 -3.16
N GLY A 326 6.29 -23.09 -2.55
CA GLY A 326 7.14 -24.15 -1.98
C GLY A 326 8.12 -24.88 -2.92
N ILE A 327 8.18 -24.55 -4.21
CA ILE A 327 9.12 -25.19 -5.16
C ILE A 327 10.43 -24.40 -5.29
N LEU A 328 10.44 -23.08 -5.06
CA LEU A 328 11.66 -22.25 -5.17
C LEU A 328 12.46 -22.14 -3.85
N ALA A 329 11.80 -22.19 -2.69
CA ALA A 329 12.45 -22.09 -1.38
C ALA A 329 13.37 -23.29 -1.06
N LYS A 330 13.18 -24.42 -1.76
CA LYS A 330 14.03 -25.61 -1.63
C LYS A 330 15.34 -25.52 -2.42
N VAL A 331 15.56 -24.47 -3.21
CA VAL A 331 16.73 -24.38 -4.10
C VAL A 331 17.99 -23.86 -3.36
N SER A 332 17.88 -23.07 -2.28
CA SER A 332 19.03 -22.69 -1.43
C SER A 332 18.63 -22.00 -0.11
N LYS A 333 19.31 -22.33 1.01
CA LYS A 333 19.12 -21.69 2.33
C LYS A 333 19.24 -20.16 2.26
N ARG A 334 20.22 -19.64 1.51
CA ARG A 334 20.46 -18.19 1.37
C ARG A 334 19.45 -17.48 0.49
N PHE A 335 18.85 -18.18 -0.47
CA PHE A 335 17.76 -17.62 -1.27
C PHE A 335 16.53 -17.38 -0.39
N GLY A 336 16.20 -18.33 0.49
CA GLY A 336 15.14 -18.16 1.49
C GLY A 336 15.38 -16.94 2.39
N GLU A 337 16.60 -16.79 2.92
CA GLU A 337 17.01 -15.63 3.73
C GLU A 337 16.86 -14.30 2.94
N GLY A 338 17.26 -14.28 1.67
CA GLY A 338 17.11 -13.11 0.80
C GLY A 338 15.66 -12.73 0.51
N VAL A 339 14.79 -13.71 0.25
CA VAL A 339 13.35 -13.46 0.05
C VAL A 339 12.72 -12.87 1.32
N VAL A 340 13.06 -13.41 2.49
CA VAL A 340 12.58 -12.90 3.78
C VAL A 340 13.04 -11.45 4.01
N ASN A 341 14.32 -11.14 3.78
CA ASN A 341 14.85 -9.78 3.92
C ASN A 341 14.26 -8.80 2.90
N GLY A 342 14.01 -9.26 1.67
CA GLY A 342 13.32 -8.50 0.64
C GLY A 342 11.87 -8.19 1.02
N ALA A 343 11.18 -9.14 1.65
CA ALA A 343 9.81 -8.97 2.10
C ALA A 343 9.70 -8.01 3.29
N LEU A 344 10.66 -8.06 4.22
CA LEU A 344 10.79 -7.05 5.28
C LEU A 344 11.01 -5.65 4.68
N THR A 345 11.85 -5.54 3.65
CA THR A 345 12.08 -4.29 2.92
C THR A 345 10.81 -3.78 2.26
N ALA A 346 10.05 -4.64 1.60
CA ALA A 346 8.77 -4.29 0.99
C ALA A 346 7.78 -3.75 2.03
N ARG A 347 7.75 -4.34 3.23
CA ARG A 347 6.91 -3.90 4.34
C ARG A 347 7.30 -2.52 4.87
N VAL A 348 8.59 -2.26 5.04
CA VAL A 348 9.08 -0.91 5.40
C VAL A 348 8.68 0.09 4.31
N GLY A 349 8.73 -0.31 3.04
CA GLY A 349 8.26 0.48 1.91
C GLY A 349 6.77 0.81 1.97
N ILE A 350 5.92 -0.17 2.29
CA ILE A 350 4.47 0.03 2.46
C ILE A 350 4.20 0.98 3.63
N ALA A 351 4.87 0.80 4.77
CA ALA A 351 4.74 1.72 5.91
C ALA A 351 5.22 3.14 5.54
N ALA A 352 6.29 3.25 4.74
CA ALA A 352 6.74 4.54 4.21
C ALA A 352 5.71 5.19 3.30
N MET A 353 5.04 4.39 2.46
CA MET A 353 3.95 4.85 1.62
C MET A 353 2.79 5.38 2.47
N GLU A 354 2.32 4.63 3.46
CA GLU A 354 1.23 5.03 4.35
C GLU A 354 1.52 6.35 5.09
N VAL A 355 2.76 6.53 5.56
CA VAL A 355 3.18 7.76 6.24
C VAL A 355 3.32 8.95 5.30
N CYS A 356 3.75 8.73 4.05
CA CYS A 356 3.99 9.81 3.09
C CYS A 356 2.75 10.25 2.32
N ARG A 357 1.71 9.40 2.27
CA ARG A 357 0.55 9.62 1.41
C ARG A 357 -0.38 10.71 1.99
N PRO A 358 -0.75 11.73 1.20
CA PRO A 358 -1.57 12.85 1.69
C PRO A 358 -3.03 12.49 1.94
N LEU A 359 -3.54 11.40 1.36
CA LEU A 359 -4.90 10.91 1.55
C LEU A 359 -4.90 9.45 2.03
N PRO A 360 -5.88 9.05 2.86
CA PRO A 360 -6.07 7.64 3.21
C PRO A 360 -6.45 6.82 1.97
N PHE A 361 -6.21 5.50 2.03
CA PHE A 361 -6.66 4.56 0.99
C PHE A 361 -8.18 4.41 1.07
N VAL A 362 -8.90 4.93 0.06
CA VAL A 362 -10.36 4.84 -0.02
C VAL A 362 -10.77 3.92 -1.17
N GLN A 363 -10.42 4.28 -2.40
CA GLN A 363 -10.68 3.47 -3.59
C GLN A 363 -9.46 2.69 -4.08
N GLN A 364 -8.24 3.20 -3.84
CA GLN A 364 -7.05 2.51 -4.31
C GLN A 364 -6.74 1.30 -3.41
N PRO A 365 -6.49 0.10 -3.97
CA PRO A 365 -6.21 -1.09 -3.18
C PRO A 365 -4.88 -0.93 -2.46
N ARG A 366 -4.85 -1.26 -1.17
CA ARG A 366 -3.60 -1.24 -0.38
C ARG A 366 -2.59 -2.20 -1.00
N PRO A 367 -1.33 -1.78 -1.21
CA PRO A 367 -0.29 -2.70 -1.65
C PRO A 367 -0.06 -3.80 -0.60
N THR A 368 -0.06 -5.06 -1.04
CA THR A 368 0.26 -6.21 -0.20
C THR A 368 1.70 -6.65 -0.44
N VAL A 369 2.34 -7.18 0.61
CA VAL A 369 3.76 -7.61 0.55
C VAL A 369 3.94 -8.70 -0.50
N GLY A 370 3.03 -9.67 -0.56
CA GLY A 370 3.10 -10.80 -1.50
C GLY A 370 3.11 -10.36 -2.97
N ASN A 371 2.25 -9.40 -3.35
CA ASN A 371 2.20 -8.87 -4.72
C ASN A 371 3.48 -8.13 -5.12
N LEU A 372 4.07 -7.36 -4.19
CA LEU A 372 5.32 -6.63 -4.43
C LEU A 372 6.51 -7.59 -4.57
N ILE A 373 6.56 -8.65 -3.76
CA ILE A 373 7.62 -9.66 -3.85
C ILE A 373 7.47 -10.48 -5.14
N ALA A 374 6.26 -10.93 -5.47
CA ALA A 374 6.01 -11.67 -6.71
C ALA A 374 6.44 -10.86 -7.94
N ARG A 375 6.10 -9.56 -8.01
CA ARG A 375 6.50 -8.69 -9.12
C ARG A 375 7.99 -8.34 -9.08
N GLY A 376 8.54 -8.10 -7.89
CA GLY A 376 9.97 -7.84 -7.68
C GLY A 376 10.86 -8.99 -8.14
N LEU A 377 10.47 -10.23 -7.83
CA LEU A 377 11.11 -11.48 -8.25
C LEU A 377 10.90 -11.77 -9.73
N LYS A 378 9.71 -11.52 -10.29
CA LYS A 378 9.48 -11.65 -11.74
C LYS A 378 10.49 -10.83 -12.55
N GLY A 379 10.78 -9.60 -12.12
CA GLY A 379 11.81 -8.76 -12.76
C GLY A 379 13.27 -9.15 -12.49
N LEU A 380 13.55 -10.18 -11.67
CA LEU A 380 14.88 -10.81 -11.57
C LEU A 380 15.05 -11.98 -12.55
N PHE A 381 13.95 -12.61 -12.96
CA PHE A 381 13.94 -13.86 -13.72
C PHE A 381 13.28 -13.75 -15.11
N GLY A 382 12.78 -12.58 -15.51
CA GLY A 382 12.18 -12.37 -16.81
C GLY A 382 12.27 -10.92 -17.28
N ASP A 383 13.23 -10.67 -18.17
CA ASP A 383 13.14 -9.77 -19.34
C ASP A 383 14.39 -9.94 -20.25
N ASP A 384 14.78 -11.18 -20.55
CA ASP A 384 15.74 -11.52 -21.64
C ASP A 384 15.10 -12.42 -22.72
N ALA A 385 13.79 -12.67 -22.65
CA ALA A 385 13.05 -13.49 -23.61
C ALA A 385 12.05 -12.66 -24.42
N ALA A 386 12.50 -11.53 -24.96
CA ALA A 386 11.82 -10.81 -26.03
C ALA A 386 12.78 -9.84 -26.72
N LYS A 387 13.74 -10.39 -27.48
CA LYS A 387 14.23 -9.74 -28.70
C LYS A 387 14.77 -10.75 -29.70
#